data_AF-A0A5F5Y7T6-F1
#
_entry.id   AF-A0A5F5Y7T6-F1
#
_cell.length_a   1.000
_cell.length_b   1.000
_cell.length_c   1.000
_cell.angle_alpha   90.00
_cell.angle_beta   90.00
_cell.angle_gamma   90.00
#
_symmetry.space_group_name_H-M   'P 1'
#
loop_
_entity.id
_entity.type
_entity.pdbx_description
1 polymer ?
#
loop_
_entity_poly.entity_id
_entity_poly.type
_entity_poly.pdbx_seq_one_letter_code
_entity_poly.pdbx_strand_id
1 'polypeptide(L)'
;MAAPETQGAAARGEEDCKSNHSESGSVSYEDSKDCILEPLSLPESPGGTTALEGSPSVPCIFCEEHFPMDEQDKLLKHMIIEHKMVIADVKLVADFQRYILYWRKRFTEQPVTDFCSVIRINSTAPLEEQDNYFLLCDVLPEDRVLREELQKQRLKEILEQQQQERNDNNFHGICMFCNEEFFGNRSVLLNHMAREHAFNIGLPDNIVNCNEFLCTLQKKLDNLQCLYCEKTFRDKNTLKDHMRKKQHRRINPKNREYDRFYVINYLVSLSLHNLKCISMNKIFPRAV
;
A
#
# COMPACT_ATOMS: atom_id res chain seq x y z
N MET A 1 -66.04 -30.14 11.37
CA MET A 1 -67.22 -29.31 11.76
C MET A 1 -66.67 -27.98 12.24
N ALA A 2 -67.06 -26.80 11.81
CA ALA A 2 -67.83 -26.30 10.67
C ALA A 2 -67.35 -24.85 10.50
N ALA A 3 -67.36 -24.35 9.26
CA ALA A 3 -67.12 -22.94 8.94
C ALA A 3 -68.21 -22.03 9.54
N PRO A 4 -68.07 -20.71 9.34
CA PRO A 4 -69.13 -20.09 8.56
C PRO A 4 -68.61 -19.18 7.44
N GLU A 5 -69.25 -19.32 6.27
CA GLU A 5 -69.34 -18.34 5.20
C GLU A 5 -70.71 -17.64 5.28
N THR A 6 -70.77 -16.35 4.92
CA THR A 6 -71.83 -15.66 4.15
C THR A 6 -71.36 -14.21 3.95
N GLN A 7 -70.92 -13.77 2.77
CA GLN A 7 -71.65 -13.37 1.53
C GLN A 7 -72.20 -11.93 1.49
N GLY A 8 -71.86 -11.25 0.38
CA GLY A 8 -72.49 -10.04 -0.17
C GLY A 8 -71.47 -8.94 -0.55
N ALA A 9 -71.49 -8.25 -1.70
CA ALA A 9 -72.00 -8.42 -3.07
C ALA A 9 -71.50 -7.20 -3.88
N ALA A 10 -71.03 -7.41 -5.13
CA ALA A 10 -71.03 -6.53 -6.34
C ALA A 10 -70.50 -5.06 -6.23
N ALA A 11 -69.90 -4.38 -7.21
CA ALA A 11 -69.86 -4.50 -8.67
C ALA A 11 -68.69 -3.69 -9.28
N ARG A 12 -68.11 -4.25 -10.37
CA ARG A 12 -67.74 -3.69 -11.69
C ARG A 12 -67.04 -2.33 -11.86
N GLY A 13 -66.00 -2.38 -12.71
CA GLY A 13 -65.51 -1.27 -13.54
C GLY A 13 -64.29 -1.70 -14.40
N GLU A 14 -64.55 -2.28 -15.57
CA GLU A 14 -63.59 -2.43 -16.69
C GLU A 14 -63.83 -1.30 -17.71
N GLU A 15 -62.77 -0.86 -18.39
CA GLU A 15 -62.64 -0.22 -19.73
C GLU A 15 -61.37 0.67 -19.68
N ASP A 16 -60.19 0.33 -20.20
CA ASP A 16 -59.76 -0.12 -21.53
C ASP A 16 -59.73 0.99 -22.60
N CYS A 17 -58.51 1.44 -22.97
CA CYS A 17 -58.18 1.91 -24.32
C CYS A 17 -56.66 2.11 -24.53
N LYS A 18 -56.03 1.15 -25.25
CA LYS A 18 -55.22 1.27 -26.49
C LYS A 18 -54.14 2.37 -26.61
N SER A 19 -52.95 2.20 -27.22
CA SER A 19 -52.27 1.12 -27.94
C SER A 19 -50.86 1.61 -28.32
N ASN A 20 -49.91 0.66 -28.38
CA ASN A 20 -48.77 0.50 -29.32
C ASN A 20 -47.78 1.66 -29.58
N HIS A 21 -46.49 1.46 -29.28
CA HIS A 21 -45.55 0.81 -30.21
C HIS A 21 -44.21 0.49 -29.53
N SER A 22 -43.70 -0.68 -29.89
CA SER A 22 -42.43 -1.32 -29.58
C SER A 22 -41.23 -0.66 -30.26
N GLU A 23 -40.10 -0.56 -29.56
CA GLU A 23 -38.80 -0.72 -30.22
C GLU A 23 -37.75 -1.30 -29.26
N SER A 24 -37.15 -2.41 -29.72
CA SER A 24 -36.10 -3.17 -29.07
C SER A 24 -34.79 -2.37 -29.03
N GLY A 25 -34.18 -2.29 -27.85
CA GLY A 25 -32.82 -1.79 -27.68
C GLY A 25 -32.00 -2.77 -26.85
N SER A 26 -31.27 -3.64 -27.54
CA SER A 26 -30.21 -4.48 -26.98
C SER A 26 -29.15 -3.61 -26.29
N VAL A 27 -28.96 -3.78 -24.99
CA VAL A 27 -27.81 -3.18 -24.29
C VAL A 27 -26.72 -4.23 -24.21
N SER A 28 -25.69 -3.97 -25.01
CA SER A 28 -24.43 -4.68 -25.12
C SER A 28 -23.69 -4.72 -23.78
N TYR A 29 -23.18 -5.90 -23.44
CA TYR A 29 -22.09 -6.06 -22.49
C TYR A 29 -20.82 -5.49 -23.12
N GLU A 30 -20.38 -4.31 -22.67
CA GLU A 30 -18.98 -3.88 -22.79
C GLU A 30 -18.35 -4.08 -21.40
N ASP A 31 -17.60 -5.17 -21.21
CA ASP A 31 -16.18 -5.33 -21.52
C ASP A 31 -15.27 -4.40 -20.69
N SER A 32 -14.61 -5.05 -19.73
CA SER A 32 -13.25 -4.81 -19.25
C SER A 32 -12.78 -3.37 -19.17
N LYS A 33 -12.99 -2.76 -18.00
CA LYS A 33 -11.97 -1.88 -17.44
C LYS A 33 -11.06 -2.72 -16.55
N ASP A 34 -9.93 -3.12 -17.11
CA ASP A 34 -8.75 -3.51 -16.37
C ASP A 34 -8.43 -2.39 -15.37
N CYS A 35 -8.90 -2.54 -14.14
CA CYS A 35 -8.39 -1.81 -13.00
C CYS A 35 -6.97 -2.30 -12.76
N ILE A 36 -6.01 -1.78 -13.55
CA ILE A 36 -4.60 -1.88 -13.22
C ILE A 36 -4.44 -1.12 -11.91
N LEU A 37 -4.55 -1.85 -10.80
CA LEU A 37 -4.30 -1.32 -9.47
C LEU A 37 -2.89 -0.75 -9.47
N GLU A 38 -2.80 0.56 -9.23
CA GLU A 38 -1.53 1.25 -9.13
C GLU A 38 -0.68 0.57 -8.04
N PRO A 39 0.62 0.29 -8.29
CA PRO A 39 1.44 -0.43 -7.34
C PRO A 39 1.48 0.20 -5.95
N LEU A 40 1.21 -0.64 -4.95
CA LEU A 40 1.23 -0.24 -3.54
C LEU A 40 2.67 -0.08 -3.04
N SER A 41 3.23 1.11 -3.22
CA SER A 41 4.39 1.64 -2.49
C SER A 41 4.06 1.67 -1.00
N LEU A 42 4.75 0.84 -0.23
CA LEU A 42 4.66 0.82 1.23
C LEU A 42 5.79 1.69 1.78
N PRO A 43 5.51 2.65 2.68
CA PRO A 43 6.57 3.40 3.35
C PRO A 43 7.55 2.44 4.05
N GLU A 44 8.81 2.84 4.12
CA GLU A 44 9.87 2.08 4.80
C GLU A 44 9.58 2.03 6.30
N SER A 45 9.79 0.86 6.91
CA SER A 45 9.44 0.60 8.30
C SER A 45 10.47 1.21 9.25
N PRO A 46 10.08 1.95 10.30
CA PRO A 46 10.90 2.09 11.49
C PRO A 46 10.63 0.88 12.41
N GLY A 47 11.48 -0.14 12.32
CA GLY A 47 11.46 -1.27 13.27
C GLY A 47 11.90 -0.85 14.68
N GLY A 48 11.33 -1.49 15.69
CA GLY A 48 11.42 -1.15 17.11
C GLY A 48 12.79 -1.24 17.80
N THR A 49 12.79 -0.70 19.02
CA THR A 49 13.85 -0.11 19.85
C THR A 49 15.01 -1.02 20.29
N THR A 50 16.25 -0.59 20.01
CA THR A 50 17.35 -0.44 21.01
C THR A 50 18.28 0.68 20.53
N ALA A 51 18.62 1.59 21.44
CA ALA A 51 19.33 2.84 21.17
C ALA A 51 20.75 2.67 20.61
N LEU A 52 20.99 3.27 19.43
CA LEU A 52 22.12 4.16 19.17
C LEU A 52 21.70 5.09 18.01
N GLU A 53 21.46 6.36 18.33
CA GLU A 53 20.97 7.36 17.38
C GLU A 53 22.03 7.70 16.34
N GLY A 54 21.86 7.13 15.16
CA GLY A 54 22.15 7.79 13.89
C GLY A 54 20.93 7.55 13.01
N SER A 55 20.37 8.60 12.41
CA SER A 55 19.39 8.43 11.34
C SER A 55 19.98 7.43 10.35
N PRO A 56 19.26 6.38 9.93
CA PRO A 56 19.79 5.44 8.96
C PRO A 56 20.17 6.22 7.71
N SER A 57 21.46 6.24 7.40
CA SER A 57 21.99 6.91 6.22
C SER A 57 22.35 5.88 5.16
N VAL A 58 22.18 6.25 3.91
CA VAL A 58 22.49 5.43 2.74
C VAL A 58 23.60 6.11 1.95
N PRO A 59 24.69 5.40 1.68
CA PRO A 59 25.74 5.94 0.84
C PRO A 59 25.29 6.03 -0.61
N CYS A 60 25.89 6.94 -1.38
CA CYS A 60 25.84 6.85 -2.84
C CYS A 60 26.49 5.55 -3.33
N ILE A 61 25.98 5.04 -4.46
CA ILE A 61 26.52 3.85 -5.12
C ILE A 61 27.99 4.04 -5.56
N PHE A 62 28.38 5.27 -5.92
CA PHE A 62 29.66 5.54 -6.58
C PHE A 62 30.65 6.35 -5.74
N CYS A 63 30.19 7.13 -4.76
CA CYS A 63 31.04 8.02 -3.97
C CYS A 63 30.84 7.82 -2.45
N GLU A 64 31.54 8.61 -1.65
CA GLU A 64 31.50 8.58 -0.19
C GLU A 64 30.41 9.48 0.43
N GLU A 65 29.58 10.12 -0.38
CA GLU A 65 28.45 10.90 0.13
C GLU A 65 27.39 9.99 0.74
N HIS A 66 26.84 10.42 1.88
CA HIS A 66 25.79 9.71 2.60
C HIS A 66 24.58 10.61 2.75
N PHE A 67 23.40 10.02 2.56
CA PHE A 67 22.14 10.73 2.60
C PHE A 67 21.23 10.07 3.65
N PRO A 68 20.50 10.85 4.46
CA PRO A 68 19.47 10.30 5.33
C PRO A 68 18.39 9.56 4.52
N MET A 69 17.83 8.46 5.06
CA MET A 69 16.77 7.69 4.39
C MET A 69 15.51 8.50 4.09
N ASP A 70 15.16 9.45 4.95
CA ASP A 70 14.06 10.40 4.76
C ASP A 70 14.29 11.37 3.59
N GLU A 71 15.53 11.46 3.09
CA GLU A 71 15.94 12.29 1.97
C GLU A 71 16.32 11.47 0.73
N GLN A 72 15.67 10.32 0.51
CA GLN A 72 15.86 9.45 -0.66
C GLN A 72 15.91 10.22 -1.99
N ASP A 73 15.03 11.21 -2.17
CA ASP A 73 14.97 12.05 -3.38
C ASP A 73 16.26 12.85 -3.61
N LYS A 74 16.98 13.25 -2.54
CA LYS A 74 18.26 13.95 -2.67
C LYS A 74 19.36 13.02 -3.16
N LEU A 75 19.42 11.79 -2.65
CA LEU A 75 20.35 10.77 -3.12
C LEU A 75 20.09 10.44 -4.60
N LEU A 76 18.82 10.23 -4.99
CA LEU A 76 18.48 9.97 -6.40
C LEU A 76 18.89 11.14 -7.31
N LYS A 77 18.67 12.38 -6.89
CA LYS A 77 19.12 13.57 -7.65
C LYS A 77 20.64 13.63 -7.77
N HIS A 78 21.36 13.36 -6.68
CA HIS A 78 22.82 13.30 -6.69
C HIS A 78 23.32 12.24 -7.69
N MET A 79 22.73 11.04 -7.68
CA MET A 79 23.09 9.98 -8.61
C MET A 79 22.85 10.34 -10.08
N ILE A 80 21.77 11.05 -10.38
CA ILE A 80 21.44 11.48 -11.74
C ILE A 80 22.41 12.57 -12.24
N ILE A 81 22.73 13.56 -11.39
CA ILE A 81 23.53 14.72 -11.79
C ILE A 81 25.02 14.40 -11.83
N GLU A 82 25.55 13.82 -10.75
CA GLU A 82 27.00 13.60 -10.60
C GLU A 82 27.48 12.31 -11.28
N HIS A 83 26.64 11.26 -11.28
CA HIS A 83 27.02 9.92 -11.74
C HIS A 83 26.25 9.45 -12.97
N LYS A 84 25.33 10.27 -13.52
CA LYS A 84 24.46 9.95 -14.66
C LYS A 84 23.70 8.62 -14.48
N MET A 85 23.39 8.26 -13.25
CA MET A 85 22.75 7.00 -12.87
C MET A 85 21.28 7.21 -12.54
N VAL A 86 20.43 6.38 -13.14
CA VAL A 86 18.97 6.39 -12.95
C VAL A 86 18.52 5.01 -12.47
N ILE A 87 17.74 4.96 -11.39
CA ILE A 87 17.07 3.74 -10.95
C ILE A 87 15.59 3.83 -11.35
N ALA A 88 15.11 2.88 -12.16
CA ALA A 88 13.71 2.81 -12.54
C ALA A 88 12.83 2.32 -11.38
N ASP A 89 11.59 2.81 -11.35
CA ASP A 89 10.53 2.37 -10.44
C ASP A 89 11.03 2.21 -8.98
N VAL A 90 11.75 3.20 -8.46
CA VAL A 90 12.36 3.15 -7.10
C VAL A 90 11.32 2.78 -6.03
N LYS A 91 10.08 3.24 -6.22
CA LYS A 91 8.92 2.96 -5.35
C LYS A 91 8.55 1.46 -5.24
N LEU A 92 9.07 0.61 -6.13
CA LEU A 92 8.88 -0.85 -6.10
C LEU A 92 10.02 -1.59 -5.41
N VAL A 93 11.12 -0.91 -5.10
CA VAL A 93 12.23 -1.50 -4.35
C VAL A 93 11.78 -1.67 -2.90
N ALA A 94 11.69 -2.91 -2.44
CA ALA A 94 11.13 -3.23 -1.13
C ALA A 94 11.99 -2.74 0.05
N ASP A 95 13.31 -2.68 -0.14
CA ASP A 95 14.31 -2.19 0.82
C ASP A 95 15.38 -1.43 0.04
N PHE A 96 15.27 -0.09 0.03
CA PHE A 96 16.15 0.74 -0.79
C PHE A 96 17.59 0.75 -0.26
N GLN A 97 17.78 0.71 1.06
CA GLN A 97 19.11 0.69 1.66
C GLN A 97 19.89 -0.57 1.26
N ARG A 98 19.30 -1.76 1.43
CA ARG A 98 19.95 -3.02 1.03
C ARG A 98 20.20 -3.07 -0.47
N TYR A 99 19.28 -2.53 -1.28
CA TYR A 99 19.45 -2.42 -2.73
C TYR A 99 20.67 -1.57 -3.12
N ILE A 100 20.81 -0.38 -2.53
CA ILE A 100 21.95 0.52 -2.81
C ILE A 100 23.27 -0.11 -2.36
N LEU A 101 23.31 -0.73 -1.17
CA LEU A 101 24.50 -1.40 -0.67
C LEU A 101 24.94 -2.57 -1.55
N TYR A 102 23.98 -3.34 -2.08
CA TYR A 102 24.26 -4.40 -3.04
C TYR A 102 24.94 -3.86 -4.29
N TRP A 103 24.32 -2.86 -4.93
CA TRP A 103 24.84 -2.30 -6.19
C TRP A 103 26.16 -1.55 -6.01
N ARG A 104 26.33 -0.86 -4.87
CA ARG A 104 27.60 -0.25 -4.48
C ARG A 104 28.73 -1.27 -4.48
N LYS A 105 28.51 -2.43 -3.85
CA LYS A 105 29.49 -3.52 -3.87
C LYS A 105 29.66 -4.07 -5.29
N ARG A 106 28.56 -4.38 -5.97
CA ARG A 106 28.59 -5.06 -7.27
C ARG A 106 29.33 -4.27 -8.36
N PHE A 107 29.19 -2.94 -8.37
CA PHE A 107 29.89 -2.07 -9.32
C PHE A 107 31.37 -1.85 -9.01
N THR A 108 31.85 -2.24 -7.83
CA THR A 108 33.30 -2.32 -7.58
C THR A 108 33.94 -3.57 -8.21
N GLU A 109 33.14 -4.60 -8.49
CA GLU A 109 33.61 -5.89 -8.99
C GLU A 109 33.62 -5.95 -10.52
N GLN A 110 32.61 -5.36 -11.17
CA GLN A 110 32.41 -5.38 -12.63
C GLN A 110 31.90 -4.02 -13.13
N PRO A 111 32.16 -3.67 -14.41
CA PRO A 111 31.77 -2.37 -14.94
C PRO A 111 30.24 -2.21 -14.99
N VAL A 112 29.77 -0.99 -14.76
CA VAL A 112 28.33 -0.65 -14.73
C VAL A 112 27.59 -1.00 -16.02
N THR A 113 28.28 -1.02 -17.16
CA THR A 113 27.71 -1.35 -18.48
C THR A 113 27.19 -2.78 -18.60
N ASP A 114 27.65 -3.68 -17.72
CA ASP A 114 27.22 -5.09 -17.73
C ASP A 114 25.84 -5.26 -17.06
N PHE A 115 25.43 -4.27 -16.27
CA PHE A 115 24.22 -4.33 -15.44
C PHE A 115 23.25 -3.19 -15.67
N CYS A 116 23.63 -2.18 -16.47
CA CYS A 116 22.82 -1.01 -16.74
C CYS A 116 22.56 -0.88 -18.24
N SER A 117 21.34 -0.51 -18.60
CA SER A 117 21.03 -0.06 -19.96
C SER A 117 21.63 1.33 -20.17
N VAL A 118 22.25 1.57 -21.33
CA VAL A 118 22.83 2.89 -21.64
C VAL A 118 21.83 3.72 -22.45
N ILE A 119 21.40 4.84 -21.87
CA ILE A 119 20.57 5.83 -22.55
C ILE A 119 21.50 6.93 -23.07
N ARG A 120 21.53 7.11 -24.40
CA ARG A 120 22.31 8.17 -25.04
C ARG A 120 21.42 9.36 -25.31
N ILE A 121 21.78 10.51 -24.75
CA ILE A 121 21.11 11.79 -25.03
C ILE A 121 21.99 12.56 -26.03
N ASN A 122 21.36 13.35 -26.91
CA ASN A 122 22.02 14.10 -27.97
C ASN A 122 22.76 13.20 -28.99
N SER A 123 22.16 12.07 -29.37
CA SER A 123 22.72 11.10 -30.32
C SER A 123 23.06 11.68 -31.72
N THR A 124 22.56 12.88 -32.04
CA THR A 124 22.85 13.62 -33.28
C THR A 124 23.96 14.67 -33.13
N ALA A 125 24.44 14.92 -31.91
CA ALA A 125 25.50 15.89 -31.61
C ALA A 125 26.91 15.26 -31.78
N PRO A 126 27.97 16.08 -31.92
CA PRO A 126 29.35 15.60 -31.93
C PRO A 126 29.64 14.67 -30.75
N LEU A 127 30.48 13.65 -30.95
CA LEU A 127 30.82 12.62 -29.94
C LEU A 127 31.23 13.19 -28.57
N GLU A 128 31.77 14.40 -28.56
CA GLU A 128 32.24 15.14 -27.38
C GLU A 128 31.11 15.72 -26.51
N GLU A 129 29.89 15.81 -27.04
CA GLU A 129 28.69 16.33 -26.36
C GLU A 129 27.63 15.23 -26.06
N GLN A 130 27.96 13.97 -26.35
CA GLN A 130 27.08 12.85 -26.07
C GLN A 130 27.15 12.44 -24.60
N ASP A 131 26.05 12.65 -23.88
CA ASP A 131 25.91 12.21 -22.51
C ASP A 131 25.26 10.82 -22.44
N ASN A 132 25.98 9.90 -21.80
CA ASN A 132 25.49 8.55 -21.51
C ASN A 132 24.93 8.52 -20.08
N TYR A 133 23.66 8.13 -19.95
CA TYR A 133 23.03 7.80 -18.69
C TYR A 133 22.93 6.29 -18.52
N PHE A 134 23.16 5.81 -17.31
CA PHE A 134 23.07 4.40 -16.94
C PHE A 134 21.74 4.16 -16.23
N LEU A 135 20.90 3.32 -16.82
CA LEU A 135 19.59 2.95 -16.27
C LEU A 135 19.65 1.55 -15.66
N LEU A 136 19.30 1.49 -14.38
CA LEU A 136 19.11 0.25 -13.64
C LEU A 136 17.62 -0.04 -13.48
N CYS A 137 17.16 -1.17 -14.03
CA CYS A 137 15.74 -1.52 -14.08
C CYS A 137 15.50 -3.02 -13.97
N ASP A 138 14.26 -3.38 -13.65
CA ASP A 138 13.76 -4.75 -13.46
C ASP A 138 13.71 -5.60 -14.74
N VAL A 139 13.95 -5.00 -15.92
CA VAL A 139 14.17 -5.74 -17.17
C VAL A 139 15.53 -6.46 -17.15
N LEU A 140 16.48 -5.97 -16.36
CA LEU A 140 17.82 -6.53 -16.25
C LEU A 140 17.81 -7.73 -15.30
N PRO A 141 18.39 -8.89 -15.68
CA PRO A 141 18.21 -10.13 -14.93
C PRO A 141 18.65 -10.06 -13.46
N GLU A 142 19.81 -9.45 -13.19
CA GLU A 142 20.36 -9.36 -11.85
C GLU A 142 19.57 -8.39 -10.97
N ASP A 143 19.17 -7.24 -11.52
CA ASP A 143 18.35 -6.26 -10.81
C ASP A 143 16.96 -6.82 -10.45
N ARG A 144 16.35 -7.56 -11.38
CA ARG A 144 15.09 -8.25 -11.14
C ARG A 144 15.19 -9.25 -9.99
N VAL A 145 16.21 -10.11 -10.03
CA VAL A 145 16.41 -11.13 -8.98
C VAL A 145 16.65 -10.46 -7.62
N LEU A 146 17.44 -9.39 -7.59
CA LEU A 146 17.68 -8.63 -6.36
C LEU A 146 16.37 -8.04 -5.80
N ARG A 147 15.57 -7.37 -6.64
CA ARG A 147 14.28 -6.77 -6.21
C ARG A 147 13.33 -7.83 -5.68
N GLU A 148 13.22 -8.97 -6.36
CA GLU A 148 12.40 -10.09 -5.92
C GLU A 148 12.87 -10.66 -4.58
N GLU A 149 14.19 -10.79 -4.37
CA GLU A 149 14.76 -11.32 -3.14
C GLU A 149 14.51 -10.38 -1.96
N LEU A 150 14.76 -9.08 -2.13
CA LEU A 150 14.46 -8.06 -1.11
C LEU A 150 12.96 -8.05 -0.75
N GLN A 151 12.10 -8.24 -1.76
CA GLN A 151 10.66 -8.30 -1.54
C GLN A 151 10.23 -9.56 -0.78
N LYS A 152 10.79 -10.74 -1.12
CA LYS A 152 10.55 -11.99 -0.39
C LYS A 152 11.04 -11.89 1.04
N GLN A 153 12.22 -11.30 1.26
CA GLN A 153 12.79 -11.13 2.58
C GLN A 153 11.89 -10.23 3.45
N ARG A 154 11.46 -9.07 2.92
CA ARG A 154 10.51 -8.18 3.62
C ARG A 154 9.20 -8.89 3.95
N LEU A 155 8.65 -9.66 3.00
CA LEU A 155 7.41 -10.42 3.25
C LEU A 155 7.59 -11.45 4.36
N LYS A 156 8.72 -12.18 4.37
CA LYS A 156 9.03 -13.16 5.40
C LYS A 156 9.10 -12.51 6.78
N GLU A 157 9.82 -11.41 6.92
CA GLU A 157 9.94 -10.65 8.18
C GLU A 157 8.54 -10.22 8.69
N ILE A 158 7.67 -9.74 7.80
CA ILE A 158 6.30 -9.32 8.14
C ILE A 158 5.42 -10.49 8.56
N LEU A 159 5.53 -11.64 7.91
CA LEU A 159 4.77 -12.85 8.29
C LEU A 159 5.23 -13.43 9.63
N GLU A 160 6.53 -13.38 9.90
CA GLU A 160 7.09 -13.78 11.20
C GLU A 160 6.58 -12.86 12.32
N GLN A 161 6.60 -11.54 12.09
CA GLN A 161 6.05 -10.56 13.02
C GLN A 161 4.54 -10.77 13.26
N GLN A 162 3.77 -11.01 12.19
CA GLN A 162 2.34 -11.32 12.31
C GLN A 162 2.09 -12.56 13.17
N GLN A 163 2.88 -13.62 12.97
CA GLN A 163 2.76 -14.85 13.72
C GLN A 163 3.14 -14.67 15.19
N GLN A 164 4.18 -13.88 15.47
CA GLN A 164 4.56 -13.51 16.82
C GLN A 164 3.42 -12.76 17.52
N GLU A 165 2.83 -11.74 16.89
CA GLU A 165 1.71 -10.97 17.44
C GLU A 165 0.43 -11.78 17.63
N ARG A 166 0.23 -12.85 16.86
CA ARG A 166 -0.89 -13.78 17.07
C ARG A 166 -0.69 -14.65 18.31
N ASN A 167 0.54 -15.06 18.56
CA ASN A 167 0.89 -15.92 19.69
C ASN A 167 1.15 -15.13 20.98
N ASP A 168 1.32 -13.81 20.87
CA ASP A 168 1.53 -12.94 22.01
C ASP A 168 0.28 -12.86 22.89
N ASN A 169 0.47 -13.17 24.18
CA ASN A 169 -0.54 -13.10 25.23
C ASN A 169 -0.17 -12.07 26.32
N ASN A 170 0.87 -11.27 26.09
CA ASN A 170 1.30 -10.20 26.98
C ASN A 170 0.96 -8.82 26.41
N PHE A 171 -0.02 -8.75 25.49
CA PHE A 171 -0.51 -7.48 24.98
C PHE A 171 -1.27 -6.75 26.10
N HIS A 172 -0.99 -5.45 26.21
CA HIS A 172 -1.72 -4.53 27.05
C HIS A 172 -2.08 -3.29 26.22
N GLY A 173 -3.36 -2.94 26.19
CA GLY A 173 -3.85 -1.78 25.45
C GLY A 173 -5.15 -1.24 25.99
N ILE A 174 -5.35 0.07 25.81
CA ILE A 174 -6.55 0.79 26.27
C ILE A 174 -7.40 1.14 25.05
N CYS A 175 -8.71 0.92 25.14
CA CYS A 175 -9.61 1.32 24.07
C CYS A 175 -9.70 2.85 23.96
N MET A 176 -9.35 3.37 22.78
CA MET A 176 -9.33 4.81 22.46
C MET A 176 -10.71 5.50 22.55
N PHE A 177 -11.81 4.74 22.63
CA PHE A 177 -13.18 5.26 22.64
C PHE A 177 -13.83 5.25 24.04
N CYS A 178 -13.66 4.18 24.82
CA CYS A 178 -14.28 3.98 26.14
C CYS A 178 -13.30 3.93 27.33
N ASN A 179 -11.99 3.96 27.10
CA ASN A 179 -10.93 3.85 28.12
C ASN A 179 -10.90 2.53 28.91
N GLU A 180 -11.57 1.47 28.42
CA GLU A 180 -11.44 0.13 29.01
C GLU A 180 -10.05 -0.46 28.70
N GLU A 181 -9.46 -1.13 29.69
CA GLU A 181 -8.16 -1.79 29.59
C GLU A 181 -8.30 -3.25 29.16
N PHE A 182 -7.43 -3.68 28.26
CA PHE A 182 -7.43 -5.04 27.72
C PHE A 182 -6.05 -5.67 27.89
N PHE A 183 -6.06 -6.91 28.37
CA PHE A 183 -4.88 -7.75 28.59
C PHE A 183 -5.00 -9.05 27.80
N GLY A 184 -3.88 -9.70 27.52
CA GLY A 184 -3.85 -11.00 26.85
C GLY A 184 -3.46 -10.85 25.39
N ASN A 185 -4.35 -11.22 24.48
CA ASN A 185 -4.11 -11.13 23.04
C ASN A 185 -4.71 -9.84 22.45
N ARG A 186 -4.00 -9.23 21.49
CA ARG A 186 -4.46 -8.02 20.77
C ARG A 186 -5.85 -8.14 20.15
N SER A 187 -6.26 -9.36 19.76
CA SER A 187 -7.58 -9.61 19.18
C SER A 187 -8.72 -9.22 20.10
N VAL A 188 -8.54 -9.29 21.42
CA VAL A 188 -9.57 -8.93 22.40
C VAL A 188 -9.93 -7.45 22.28
N LEU A 189 -8.93 -6.56 22.27
CA LEU A 189 -9.13 -5.13 22.10
C LEU A 189 -9.75 -4.80 20.73
N LEU A 190 -9.21 -5.37 19.66
CA LEU A 190 -9.67 -5.10 18.30
C LEU A 190 -11.13 -5.57 18.09
N ASN A 191 -11.49 -6.74 18.64
CA ASN A 191 -12.86 -7.24 18.60
C ASN A 191 -13.81 -6.40 19.45
N HIS A 192 -13.36 -5.90 20.60
CA HIS A 192 -14.13 -4.94 21.40
C HIS A 192 -14.42 -3.66 20.62
N MET A 193 -13.41 -3.06 19.98
CA MET A 193 -13.58 -1.87 19.13
C MET A 193 -14.60 -2.11 18.00
N ALA A 194 -14.57 -3.29 17.38
CA ALA A 194 -15.52 -3.67 16.34
C ALA A 194 -16.95 -3.91 16.86
N ARG A 195 -17.12 -4.45 18.07
CA ARG A 195 -18.45 -4.80 18.62
C ARG A 195 -19.11 -3.62 19.34
N GLU A 196 -18.40 -3.01 20.29
CA GLU A 196 -18.96 -1.97 21.18
C GLU A 196 -18.95 -0.58 20.55
N HIS A 197 -18.03 -0.34 19.59
CA HIS A 197 -17.91 0.95 18.92
C HIS A 197 -18.22 0.88 17.43
N ALA A 198 -18.49 -0.31 16.90
CA ALA A 198 -18.67 -0.57 15.48
C ALA A 198 -17.50 -0.02 14.63
N PHE A 199 -16.33 0.14 15.25
CA PHE A 199 -15.12 0.67 14.64
C PHE A 199 -14.33 -0.48 14.03
N ASN A 200 -14.43 -0.62 12.71
CA ASN A 200 -13.88 -1.74 11.97
C ASN A 200 -12.60 -1.34 11.24
N ILE A 201 -11.47 -1.90 11.67
CA ILE A 201 -10.16 -1.73 11.03
C ILE A 201 -9.62 -3.01 10.39
N GLY A 202 -10.47 -4.02 10.24
CA GLY A 202 -10.11 -5.32 9.66
C GLY A 202 -9.99 -6.42 10.70
N LEU A 203 -9.71 -7.64 10.24
CA LEU A 203 -9.50 -8.79 11.11
C LEU A 203 -8.18 -8.62 11.88
N PRO A 204 -8.15 -8.93 13.19
CA PRO A 204 -6.92 -8.91 13.99
C PRO A 204 -5.78 -9.67 13.32
N ASP A 205 -6.13 -10.79 12.71
CA ASP A 205 -5.21 -11.66 12.00
C ASP A 205 -4.53 -10.99 10.81
N ASN A 206 -5.16 -10.03 10.14
CA ASN A 206 -4.58 -9.39 8.94
C ASN A 206 -3.77 -8.14 9.26
N ILE A 207 -3.73 -7.75 10.54
CA ILE A 207 -2.99 -6.58 11.01
C ILE A 207 -1.59 -7.02 11.44
N VAL A 208 -0.58 -6.21 11.13
CA VAL A 208 0.80 -6.35 11.62
C VAL A 208 1.24 -5.07 12.31
N ASN A 209 2.23 -5.14 13.20
CA ASN A 209 2.70 -4.01 14.01
C ASN A 209 1.54 -3.36 14.78
N CYS A 210 0.71 -4.18 15.42
CA CYS A 210 -0.55 -3.74 16.01
C CYS A 210 -0.39 -2.57 17.01
N ASN A 211 0.66 -2.61 17.82
CA ASN A 211 0.96 -1.56 18.79
C ASN A 211 1.23 -0.23 18.10
N GLU A 212 2.07 -0.25 17.06
CA GLU A 212 2.38 0.94 16.28
C GLU A 212 1.15 1.47 15.54
N PHE A 213 0.31 0.57 15.00
CA PHE A 213 -0.95 0.95 14.36
C PHE A 213 -1.88 1.67 15.35
N LEU A 214 -2.12 1.10 16.52
CA LEU A 214 -2.96 1.69 17.56
C LEU A 214 -2.39 3.03 18.04
N CYS A 215 -1.07 3.13 18.26
CA CYS A 215 -0.41 4.39 18.58
C CYS A 215 -0.59 5.44 17.47
N THR A 216 -0.54 5.04 16.19
CA THR A 216 -0.75 5.96 15.06
C THR A 216 -2.18 6.50 15.05
N LEU A 217 -3.18 5.63 15.25
CA LEU A 217 -4.58 6.04 15.34
C LEU A 217 -4.82 6.95 16.56
N GLN A 218 -4.24 6.61 17.71
CA GLN A 218 -4.35 7.39 18.93
C GLN A 218 -3.77 8.80 18.73
N LYS A 219 -2.57 8.92 18.15
CA LYS A 219 -1.96 10.22 17.83
C LYS A 219 -2.86 11.08 16.94
N LYS A 220 -3.51 10.50 15.93
CA LYS A 220 -4.43 11.23 15.05
C LYS A 220 -5.66 11.72 15.84
N LEU A 221 -6.20 10.90 16.75
CA LEU A 221 -7.30 11.31 17.63
C LEU A 221 -6.89 12.39 18.64
N ASP A 222 -5.67 12.33 19.17
CA ASP A 222 -5.11 13.33 20.10
C ASP A 222 -4.87 14.68 19.39
N ASN A 223 -4.50 14.63 18.11
CA ASN A 223 -4.46 15.79 17.21
C ASN A 223 -5.85 16.27 16.75
N LEU A 224 -6.92 15.75 17.37
CA LEU A 224 -8.31 16.08 17.07
C LEU A 224 -8.70 15.82 15.61
N GLN A 225 -8.04 14.86 14.96
CA GLN A 225 -8.26 14.49 13.57
C GLN A 225 -9.18 13.27 13.44
N CYS A 226 -10.19 13.35 12.57
CA CYS A 226 -11.04 12.20 12.27
C CYS A 226 -10.31 11.18 11.40
N LEU A 227 -10.33 9.91 11.83
CA LEU A 227 -9.64 8.80 11.15
C LEU A 227 -10.19 8.48 9.75
N TYR A 228 -11.42 8.89 9.43
CA TYR A 228 -12.07 8.63 8.14
C TYR A 228 -12.00 9.80 7.16
N CYS A 229 -12.41 11.00 7.60
CA CYS A 229 -12.51 12.17 6.73
C CYS A 229 -11.31 13.11 6.86
N GLU A 230 -10.38 12.82 7.79
CA GLU A 230 -9.14 13.55 8.03
C GLU A 230 -9.29 15.02 8.42
N LYS A 231 -10.52 15.48 8.65
CA LYS A 231 -10.81 16.81 9.18
C LYS A 231 -10.34 16.91 10.63
N THR A 232 -9.77 18.06 10.97
CA THR A 232 -9.40 18.43 12.33
C THR A 232 -10.54 19.17 13.01
N PHE A 233 -10.66 18.99 14.32
CA PHE A 233 -11.72 19.57 15.14
C PHE A 233 -11.13 20.39 16.26
N ARG A 234 -11.95 21.27 16.85
CA ARG A 234 -11.50 22.19 17.91
C ARG A 234 -11.38 21.51 19.28
N ASP A 235 -12.13 20.43 19.53
CA ASP A 235 -12.18 19.74 20.81
C ASP A 235 -12.53 18.25 20.67
N LYS A 236 -12.16 17.45 21.67
CA LYS A 236 -12.37 15.98 21.67
C LYS A 236 -13.84 15.58 21.62
N ASN A 237 -14.72 16.39 22.22
CA ASN A 237 -16.15 16.10 22.25
C ASN A 237 -16.78 16.30 20.87
N THR A 238 -16.43 17.39 20.18
CA THR A 238 -16.89 17.64 18.81
C THR A 238 -16.38 16.61 17.82
N LEU A 239 -15.14 16.12 17.98
CA LEU A 239 -14.63 15.00 17.19
C LEU A 239 -15.43 13.71 17.44
N LYS A 240 -15.64 13.32 18.70
CA LYS A 240 -16.40 12.11 19.06
C LYS A 240 -17.85 12.18 18.54
N ASP A 241 -18.50 13.33 18.69
CA ASP A 241 -19.84 13.58 18.18
C ASP A 241 -19.89 13.54 16.65
N HIS A 242 -18.89 14.12 15.99
CA HIS A 242 -18.76 14.04 14.54
C HIS A 242 -18.67 12.59 14.06
N MET A 243 -17.75 11.81 14.64
CA MET A 243 -17.57 10.40 14.28
C MET A 243 -18.83 9.57 14.52
N ARG A 244 -19.55 9.84 15.60
CA ARG A 244 -20.84 9.20 15.92
C ARG A 244 -21.93 9.57 14.92
N LYS A 245 -22.18 10.88 14.69
CA LYS A 245 -23.28 11.38 13.85
C LYS A 245 -23.08 11.08 12.37
N LYS A 246 -21.83 11.19 11.88
CA LYS A 246 -21.47 10.89 10.49
C LYS A 246 -21.13 9.43 10.25
N GLN A 247 -21.18 8.60 11.30
CA GLN A 247 -20.83 7.18 11.25
C GLN A 247 -19.44 6.93 10.64
N HIS A 248 -18.47 7.79 10.93
CA HIS A 248 -17.08 7.62 10.55
C HIS A 248 -16.41 6.59 11.44
N ARG A 249 -16.80 5.33 11.26
CA ARG A 249 -16.39 4.17 12.07
C ARG A 249 -15.33 3.30 11.39
N ARG A 250 -14.62 3.85 10.41
CA ARG A 250 -13.56 3.18 9.65
C ARG A 250 -12.41 4.17 9.45
N ILE A 251 -11.24 3.65 9.11
CA ILE A 251 -10.13 4.48 8.64
C ILE A 251 -10.36 4.91 7.19
N ASN A 252 -9.74 6.01 6.78
CA ASN A 252 -9.78 6.48 5.40
C ASN A 252 -9.16 5.44 4.46
N PRO A 253 -9.91 4.82 3.53
CA PRO A 253 -9.38 3.81 2.63
C PRO A 253 -8.41 4.38 1.58
N LYS A 254 -8.37 5.70 1.40
CA LYS A 254 -7.44 6.36 0.46
C LYS A 254 -6.09 6.70 1.09
N ASN A 255 -5.98 6.61 2.42
CA ASN A 255 -4.76 6.97 3.12
C ASN A 255 -3.82 5.77 3.17
N ARG A 256 -2.76 5.86 2.36
CA ARG A 256 -1.75 4.81 2.18
C ARG A 256 -0.77 4.70 3.35
N GLU A 257 -0.78 5.66 4.31
CA GLU A 257 0.02 5.57 5.53
C GLU A 257 -0.33 4.31 6.34
N TYR A 258 -1.58 3.84 6.25
CA TYR A 258 -2.04 2.66 6.96
C TYR A 258 -1.74 1.35 6.22
N ASP A 259 -1.37 1.39 4.94
CA ASP A 259 -1.17 0.19 4.13
C ASP A 259 -0.11 -0.75 4.71
N ARG A 260 0.90 -0.18 5.38
CA ARG A 260 1.98 -0.91 6.05
C ARG A 260 1.51 -1.77 7.24
N PHE A 261 0.31 -1.55 7.76
CA PHE A 261 -0.22 -2.35 8.86
C PHE A 261 -1.04 -3.55 8.38
N TYR A 262 -1.23 -3.70 7.06
CA TYR A 262 -2.06 -4.76 6.49
C TYR A 262 -1.21 -5.75 5.69
N VAL A 263 -1.17 -7.01 6.14
CA VAL A 263 -0.35 -8.07 5.52
C VAL A 263 -0.70 -8.31 4.04
N ILE A 264 -1.96 -8.12 3.66
CA ILE A 264 -2.40 -8.27 2.25
C ILE A 264 -1.62 -7.36 1.30
N ASN A 265 -1.21 -6.16 1.75
CA ASN A 265 -0.51 -5.21 0.89
C ASN A 265 0.93 -5.66 0.59
N TYR A 266 1.53 -6.48 1.45
CA TYR A 266 2.84 -7.08 1.21
C TYR A 266 2.76 -8.26 0.23
N LEU A 267 1.65 -9.01 0.25
CA LEU A 267 1.37 -10.10 -0.68
C LEU A 267 1.06 -9.58 -2.09
N VAL A 268 0.23 -8.53 -2.18
CA VAL A 268 -0.18 -7.92 -3.46
C VAL A 268 1.02 -7.28 -4.16
N SER A 269 1.92 -6.62 -3.43
CA SER A 269 3.14 -6.06 -4.03
C SER A 269 4.01 -7.14 -4.70
N LEU A 270 4.07 -8.36 -4.14
CA LEU A 270 4.78 -9.48 -4.79
C LEU A 270 4.09 -9.90 -6.09
N SER A 271 2.76 -9.94 -6.10
CA SER A 271 1.98 -10.28 -7.31
C SER A 271 2.09 -9.22 -8.42
N LEU A 272 2.11 -7.93 -8.06
CA LEU A 272 2.23 -6.82 -9.01
C LEU A 272 3.62 -6.74 -9.64
N HIS A 273 4.68 -7.03 -8.88
CA HIS A 273 6.01 -7.18 -9.44
C HIS A 273 6.02 -8.30 -10.49
N ASN A 274 5.49 -9.48 -10.15
CA ASN A 274 5.37 -10.60 -11.09
C ASN A 274 4.52 -10.25 -12.33
N LEU A 275 3.39 -9.56 -12.16
CA LEU A 275 2.49 -9.16 -13.26
C LEU A 275 3.13 -8.09 -14.18
N LYS A 276 3.82 -7.09 -13.63
CA LYS A 276 4.60 -6.12 -14.44
C LYS A 276 5.71 -6.82 -15.22
N CYS A 277 6.46 -7.73 -14.60
CA CYS A 277 7.50 -8.51 -15.27
C CYS A 277 6.91 -9.39 -16.40
N ILE A 278 5.73 -9.99 -16.19
CA ILE A 278 5.05 -10.80 -17.22
C ILE A 278 4.57 -9.91 -18.39
N SER A 279 4.05 -8.71 -18.10
CA SER A 279 3.55 -7.80 -19.12
C SER A 279 4.68 -7.20 -19.98
N MET A 280 5.84 -6.89 -19.42
CA MET A 280 6.98 -6.33 -20.17
C MET A 280 7.74 -7.39 -20.99
N ASN A 281 7.81 -8.64 -20.53
CA ASN A 281 8.37 -9.75 -21.32
C ASN A 281 7.56 -10.07 -22.60
N LYS A 282 6.34 -9.55 -22.74
CA LYS A 282 5.54 -9.65 -23.98
C LYS A 282 5.77 -8.49 -24.96
N ILE A 283 6.45 -7.42 -24.55
CA ILE A 283 6.64 -6.20 -25.36
C ILE A 283 8.02 -6.18 -26.05
N PHE A 284 9.01 -6.89 -25.52
CA PHE A 284 10.30 -7.12 -26.20
C PHE A 284 10.37 -8.56 -26.73
N PRO A 285 10.07 -8.84 -28.00
CA PRO A 285 10.51 -10.09 -28.60
C PRO A 285 12.04 -10.10 -28.58
N ARG A 286 12.61 -11.24 -28.17
CA ARG A 286 14.05 -11.57 -28.27
C ARG A 286 14.63 -10.98 -29.56
N ALA A 287 15.47 -9.95 -29.44
CA ALA A 287 16.41 -9.62 -30.49
C ALA A 287 17.49 -10.72 -30.46
N VAL A 288 17.41 -11.62 -31.45
CA VAL A 288 18.51 -12.49 -31.88
C VAL A 288 19.23 -11.77 -33.00
#